data_AF-A0A0Q5Q779-F1
#
_entry.id   AF-A0A0Q5Q779-F1
#
_cell.length_a   1.000
_cell.length_b   1.000
_cell.length_c   1.000
_cell.angle_alpha   90.00
_cell.angle_beta   90.00
_cell.angle_gamma   90.00
#
_symmetry.space_group_name_H-M   'P 1'
#
loop_
_entity.id
_entity.type
_entity.pdbx_description
1 polymer ?
#
loop_
_entity_poly.entity_id
_entity_poly.type
_entity_poly.pdbx_seq_one_letter_code
_entity_poly.pdbx_strand_id
1 'polypeptide(L)' 'MYTLTLLTPFAPWHWILVIIIVLLLFGGKKIPELMRGLGSGIKEFKDSVKEEDKKTETEVKNPASTPNNTTNL' A
#
# COMPACT_ATOMS: atom_id res chain seq x y z
N MET A 1 11.47 9.20 -42.51
CA MET A 1 11.59 8.30 -41.34
C MET A 1 11.34 9.05 -40.02
N TYR A 2 12.01 10.17 -39.73
CA TYR A 2 11.84 10.92 -38.46
C TYR A 2 10.60 11.82 -38.34
N THR A 3 10.01 12.26 -39.45
CA THR A 3 8.76 13.04 -39.42
C THR A 3 7.52 12.19 -39.12
N LEU A 4 7.60 10.87 -39.35
CA LEU A 4 6.51 9.92 -39.11
C LEU A 4 6.42 9.52 -37.62
N THR A 5 7.50 9.66 -36.85
CA THR A 5 7.52 9.37 -35.40
C THR A 5 6.92 10.49 -34.54
N LEU A 6 6.73 11.71 -35.09
CA LEU A 6 6.14 12.85 -34.37
C LEU A 6 4.61 12.75 -34.23
N LEU A 7 3.94 11.94 -35.06
CA LEU A 7 2.48 11.80 -35.05
C LEU A 7 1.98 10.74 -34.07
N THR A 8 2.86 9.92 -33.50
CA THR A 8 2.50 8.91 -32.50
C THR A 8 2.81 9.45 -31.09
N PRO A 9 1.89 10.18 -30.44
CA PRO A 9 2.04 10.40 -29.01
C PRO A 9 1.96 9.02 -28.33
N PHE A 10 2.73 8.80 -27.28
CA PHE A 10 2.76 7.55 -26.49
C PHE A 10 3.69 6.43 -26.98
N ALA A 11 4.80 6.77 -27.63
CA ALA A 11 5.98 5.91 -27.47
C ALA A 11 6.42 5.96 -25.98
N PRO A 12 6.58 4.81 -25.28
CA PRO A 12 7.08 4.77 -23.90
C PRO A 12 8.46 5.41 -23.72
N TRP A 13 9.13 5.74 -24.84
CA TRP A 13 10.36 6.51 -24.87
C TRP A 13 10.24 7.92 -24.26
N HIS A 14 9.06 8.55 -24.30
CA HIS A 14 8.87 9.88 -23.68
C HIS A 14 8.98 9.80 -22.15
N TRP A 15 8.45 8.74 -21.55
CA TRP A 15 8.52 8.53 -20.10
C TRP A 15 9.95 8.36 -19.62
N ILE A 16 10.83 7.73 -20.43
CA ILE A 16 12.25 7.60 -20.10
C ILE A 16 12.93 8.97 -19.99
N LEU A 17 12.62 9.90 -20.90
CA LEU A 17 13.19 11.24 -20.91
C LEU A 17 12.73 12.07 -19.70
N VAL A 18 11.45 11.95 -19.35
CA VAL A 18 10.88 12.60 -18.16
C VAL A 18 11.53 12.08 -16.89
N ILE A 19 11.69 10.76 -16.76
CA ILE A 19 12.36 10.14 -15.59
C ILE A 19 13.81 10.62 -15.48
N ILE A 20 14.54 10.72 -16.59
CA ILE A 20 15.91 11.24 -16.61
C ILE A 20 15.98 12.68 -16.11
N ILE A 21 15.09 13.56 -16.57
CA ILE A 21 15.05 14.96 -16.14
C ILE A 21 14.71 15.06 -14.65
N VAL A 22 13.73 14.30 -14.18
CA VAL A 22 13.37 14.24 -12.75
C VAL A 22 14.55 13.71 -11.92
N LEU A 23 15.26 12.69 -12.38
CA LEU A 23 16.46 12.18 -11.72
C LEU A 23 17.61 13.18 -11.69
N LEU A 24 17.75 14.04 -12.71
CA LEU A 24 18.76 15.10 -12.73
C LEU A 24 18.42 16.24 -11.76
N LEU A 25 17.15 16.64 -11.69
CA LEU A 25 16.69 17.72 -10.81
C LEU A 25 16.67 17.30 -9.34
N PHE A 26 16.13 16.11 -9.05
CA PHE A 26 16.00 15.61 -7.68
C PHE A 26 17.22 14.79 -7.23
N GLY A 27 18.04 14.30 -8.16
CA GLY A 27 19.13 13.37 -7.89
C GLY A 27 18.63 11.92 -7.70
N GLY A 28 19.44 10.94 -8.14
CA GLY A 28 19.11 9.51 -8.02
C GLY A 28 18.93 8.99 -6.59
N LYS A 29 19.34 9.74 -5.56
CA LYS A 29 19.19 9.38 -4.15
C LYS A 29 17.86 9.82 -3.53
N LYS A 30 17.21 10.86 -4.05
CA LYS A 30 15.98 11.42 -3.42
C LYS A 30 14.72 10.64 -3.77
N ILE A 31 14.61 10.11 -4.98
CA ILE A 31 13.46 9.28 -5.39
C ILE A 31 13.34 8.02 -4.50
N PRO A 32 14.40 7.21 -4.29
CA PRO A 32 14.32 6.03 -3.42
C PRO A 32 14.07 6.39 -1.94
N GLU A 33 14.62 7.50 -1.46
CA GLU A 33 14.44 7.98 -0.08
C GLU A 33 12.96 8.34 0.19
N LEU A 34 12.33 9.07 -0.74
CA LEU A 34 10.90 9.40 -0.67
C LEU A 34 10.01 8.16 -0.80
N MET A 35 10.32 7.26 -1.74
CA MET A 35 9.57 6.00 -1.91
C MET A 35 9.67 5.12 -0.68
N ARG A 36 10.82 5.10 0.00
CA ARG A 36 11.01 4.31 1.22
C ARG A 36 10.23 4.90 2.40
N GLY A 37 10.19 6.22 2.55
CA GLY A 37 9.34 6.89 3.53
C GLY A 37 7.84 6.67 3.28
N LEU A 38 7.39 6.87 2.03
CA LEU A 38 6.01 6.63 1.62
C LEU A 38 5.61 5.16 1.79
N GLY A 39 6.50 4.23 1.38
CA GLY A 39 6.27 2.79 1.49
C GLY A 39 6.11 2.30 2.93
N SER A 40 6.91 2.83 3.86
CA SER A 40 6.75 2.53 5.29
C SER A 40 5.41 3.04 5.83
N GLY A 41 5.00 4.27 5.47
CA GLY A 41 3.70 4.82 5.88
C GLY A 41 2.51 4.02 5.34
N ILE A 42 2.53 3.63 4.05
CA ILE A 42 1.48 2.76 3.48
C ILE A 42 1.49 1.37 4.14
N LYS A 43 2.67 0.84 4.51
CA LYS A 43 2.78 -0.46 5.17
C LYS A 43 2.14 -0.42 6.55
N GLU A 44 2.50 0.55 7.38
CA GLU A 44 1.91 0.75 8.71
C GLU A 44 0.39 0.95 8.63
N PHE A 45 -0.07 1.79 7.69
CA PHE A 45 -1.49 1.99 7.45
C PHE A 45 -2.22 0.67 7.11
N LYS A 46 -1.64 -0.15 6.22
CA LYS A 46 -2.24 -1.44 5.84
C LYS A 46 -2.21 -2.47 6.97
N ASP A 47 -1.15 -2.46 7.78
CA ASP A 47 -1.04 -3.36 8.92
C ASP A 47 -2.11 -3.03 9.97
N SER A 48 -2.32 -1.74 10.29
CA SER A 48 -3.39 -1.30 11.21
C SER A 48 -4.79 -1.65 10.70
N VAL A 49 -5.08 -1.44 9.42
CA VAL A 49 -6.38 -1.79 8.83
C VAL A 49 -6.63 -3.31 8.89
N LYS A 50 -5.60 -4.13 8.64
CA LYS A 50 -5.70 -5.60 8.72
C LYS A 50 -5.89 -6.12 10.15
N GLU A 51 -5.29 -5.47 11.14
CA GLU A 51 -5.46 -5.79 12.55
C GLU A 51 -6.90 -5.50 13.00
N GLU A 52 -7.49 -4.40 12.53
CA GLU A 52 -8.90 -4.05 12.79
C GLU A 52 -9.86 -5.06 12.15
N ASP A 53 -9.63 -5.44 10.89
CA ASP A 53 -10.46 -6.45 10.19
C ASP A 53 -10.40 -7.84 10.87
N LYS A 54 -9.21 -8.26 11.36
CA LYS A 54 -9.05 -9.53 12.07
C LYS A 54 -9.68 -9.55 13.46
N LYS A 55 -9.78 -8.40 14.12
CA LYS A 55 -10.40 -8.30 15.45
C LYS A 55 -11.91 -8.54 15.39
N THR A 56 -12.54 -8.27 14.26
CA THR A 56 -13.97 -8.53 14.01
C THR A 56 -14.34 -9.99 13.70
N GLU A 57 -13.38 -10.89 13.43
CA GLU A 57 -13.67 -12.30 13.09
C GLU A 57 -13.49 -13.28 14.27
N THR A 58 -13.02 -12.82 15.44
CA THR A 58 -12.76 -13.69 16.60
C THR A 58 -13.76 -13.54 17.75
N GLU A 59 -14.97 -13.02 17.49
CA GLU A 59 -16.04 -12.94 18.50
C GLU A 59 -17.38 -13.57 18.03
N VAL A 60 -17.39 -14.62 17.21
CA VAL A 60 -18.63 -15.41 17.01
C VAL A 60 -18.34 -16.90 16.79
N LYS A 61 -17.75 -17.59 17.78
CA LYS A 61 -17.84 -19.07 17.90
C LYS A 61 -17.81 -19.53 19.35
N ASN A 62 -18.76 -19.11 20.19
CA ASN A 62 -19.31 -20.03 21.20
C ASN A 62 -20.64 -19.54 21.80
N PRO A 63 -21.79 -20.10 21.40
CA PRO A 63 -22.98 -20.08 22.25
C PRO A 63 -23.37 -21.50 22.65
N ALA A 64 -22.55 -22.19 23.46
CA ALA A 64 -22.96 -23.41 24.16
C ALA A 64 -22.02 -23.81 25.31
N SER A 65 -22.02 -23.05 26.41
CA SER A 65 -21.68 -23.62 27.72
C SER A 65 -22.48 -22.94 28.83
N THR A 66 -23.51 -23.68 29.24
CA THR A 66 -24.29 -23.64 30.48
C THR A 66 -23.59 -22.96 31.66
N PRO A 67 -24.19 -21.93 32.29
CA PRO A 67 -23.87 -21.54 33.65
C PRO A 67 -24.67 -22.41 34.63
N ASN A 68 -23.99 -23.39 35.23
CA ASN A 68 -24.43 -24.10 36.42
C ASN A 68 -23.92 -23.36 37.66
N ASN A 69 -24.68 -22.38 38.15
CA ASN A 69 -24.46 -21.78 39.47
C ASN A 69 -25.45 -22.33 40.50
N THR A 70 -25.05 -23.45 41.10
CA THR A 70 -25.44 -23.84 42.46
C THR A 70 -25.16 -22.68 43.40
N THR A 71 -26.19 -21.97 43.82
CA THR A 71 -26.11 -21.01 44.93
C THR A 71 -26.90 -21.62 46.07
N ASN A 72 -26.17 -21.98 47.12
CA ASN A 72 -26.69 -22.43 48.41
C ASN A 72 -27.80 -21.50 48.91
N LEU A 73 -28.90 -22.06 49.40
CA LEU A 73 -29.59 -21.66 50.64
C LEU A 73 -30.45 -22.82 51.15
#